data_AF-A0A1T4NE57-F1
#
_entry.id   AF-A0A1T4NE57-F1
#
_cell.length_a   1.000
_cell.length_b   1.000
_cell.length_c   1.000
_cell.angle_alpha   90.00
_cell.angle_beta   90.00
_cell.angle_gamma   90.00
#
_symmetry.space_group_name_H-M   'P 1'
#
loop_
_entity.id
_entity.type
_entity.pdbx_description
1 polymer ?
#
loop_
_entity_poly.entity_id
_entity_poly.type
_entity_poly.pdbx_seq_one_letter_code
_entity_poly.pdbx_strand_id
1 'polypeptide(L)'
;MHTQEEIENFKARAKRVEEWLEESGDFLKVFTRQFSINQSKVNEGMANIPSLESFMKVSIIHFHDCLRSRIAYSLWVEESMDYIGEVPNIYIMPFDEVKSTLTKLEKAKEQFDLFCDEIRHYVPNNAKDLQEQVRKIIHKKGYLLDSDFEGDYHNWIGVYARPKDKPTYLDPDSLEECVKQQKYAINGFKQDFAKWFEFTIEKGVVIDSRK
;
A
#
# COMPACT_ATOMS: atom_id res chain seq x y z
N MET A 1 -24.46 -31.41 -32.83
CA MET A 1 -23.24 -31.95 -33.47
C MET A 1 -22.25 -30.82 -33.65
N HIS A 2 -21.48 -30.57 -32.59
CA HIS A 2 -20.44 -29.55 -32.57
C HIS A 2 -19.27 -29.89 -33.50
N THR A 3 -18.57 -28.87 -33.95
CA THR A 3 -17.37 -28.99 -34.79
C THR A 3 -16.17 -29.44 -33.95
N GLN A 4 -15.16 -30.03 -34.61
CA GLN A 4 -13.90 -30.40 -33.95
C GLN A 4 -13.19 -29.18 -33.33
N GLU A 5 -13.34 -28.00 -33.95
CA GLU A 5 -12.79 -26.74 -33.47
C GLU A 5 -13.44 -26.29 -32.16
N GLU A 6 -14.76 -26.39 -32.04
CA GLU A 6 -15.50 -26.09 -30.81
C GLU A 6 -15.05 -26.99 -29.65
N ILE A 7 -14.82 -28.28 -29.92
CA ILE A 7 -14.34 -29.26 -28.94
C ILE A 7 -12.91 -28.90 -28.47
N GLU A 8 -12.00 -28.56 -29.38
CA GLU A 8 -10.62 -28.19 -29.00
C GLU A 8 -10.58 -26.86 -28.23
N ASN A 9 -11.41 -25.89 -28.62
CA ASN A 9 -11.56 -24.63 -27.88
C ASN A 9 -12.08 -24.88 -26.45
N PHE A 10 -13.05 -25.78 -26.29
CA PHE A 10 -13.56 -26.16 -24.97
C PHE A 10 -12.45 -26.77 -24.08
N LYS A 11 -11.66 -27.70 -24.62
CA LYS A 11 -10.53 -28.31 -23.88
C LYS A 11 -9.48 -27.28 -23.46
N ALA A 12 -9.13 -26.37 -24.35
CA ALA A 12 -8.16 -25.32 -24.07
C ALA A 12 -8.65 -24.43 -22.91
N ARG A 13 -9.93 -24.07 -22.90
CA ARG A 13 -10.54 -23.28 -21.81
C ARG A 13 -10.58 -24.05 -20.49
N ALA A 14 -10.98 -25.33 -20.50
CA ALA A 14 -10.99 -26.17 -19.31
C ALA A 14 -9.59 -26.26 -18.66
N LYS A 15 -8.55 -26.48 -19.47
CA LYS A 15 -7.16 -26.45 -18.99
C LYS A 15 -6.77 -25.11 -18.36
N ARG A 16 -7.19 -23.98 -18.95
CA ARG A 16 -6.92 -22.66 -18.36
C ARG A 16 -7.60 -22.45 -17.01
N VAL A 17 -8.76 -23.08 -16.78
CA VAL A 17 -9.43 -23.04 -15.47
C VAL A 17 -8.65 -23.84 -14.42
N GLU A 18 -8.09 -25.00 -14.79
CA GLU A 18 -7.22 -25.80 -13.92
C GLU A 18 -5.94 -25.03 -13.55
N GLU A 19 -5.28 -24.42 -14.53
CA GLU A 19 -4.10 -23.58 -14.32
C GLU A 19 -4.45 -22.40 -13.38
N TRP A 20 -5.59 -21.74 -13.61
CA TRP A 20 -6.05 -20.65 -12.75
C TRP A 20 -6.35 -21.09 -11.31
N LEU A 21 -6.91 -22.29 -11.11
CA LEU A 21 -7.17 -22.85 -9.79
C LEU A 21 -5.87 -23.07 -9.00
N GLU A 22 -4.85 -23.62 -9.68
CA GLU A 22 -3.53 -23.85 -9.09
C GLU A 22 -2.87 -22.52 -8.71
N GLU A 23 -2.81 -21.57 -9.65
CA GLU A 23 -2.24 -20.23 -9.43
C GLU A 23 -2.94 -19.49 -8.28
N SER A 24 -4.28 -19.53 -8.25
CA SER A 24 -5.08 -18.90 -7.20
C SER A 24 -4.86 -19.55 -5.84
N GLY A 25 -4.76 -20.88 -5.81
CA GLY A 25 -4.50 -21.65 -4.60
C GLY A 25 -3.12 -21.34 -4.00
N ASP A 26 -2.10 -21.24 -4.84
CA ASP A 26 -0.74 -20.91 -4.40
C ASP A 26 -0.62 -19.46 -3.95
N PHE A 27 -1.24 -18.53 -4.68
CA PHE A 27 -1.35 -17.14 -4.25
C PHE A 27 -2.01 -17.05 -2.87
N LEU A 28 -3.16 -17.69 -2.65
CA LEU A 28 -3.87 -17.66 -1.36
C LEU A 28 -2.99 -18.16 -0.19
N LYS A 29 -2.21 -19.22 -0.40
CA LYS A 29 -1.29 -19.75 0.63
C LYS A 29 -0.22 -18.72 0.99
N VAL A 30 0.42 -18.13 -0.02
CA VAL A 30 1.49 -17.14 0.17
C VAL A 30 0.93 -15.86 0.80
N PHE A 31 -0.18 -15.36 0.26
CA PHE A 31 -0.89 -14.19 0.75
C PHE A 31 -1.26 -14.35 2.23
N THR A 32 -1.95 -15.43 2.60
CA THR A 32 -2.40 -15.66 3.99
C THR A 32 -1.23 -15.61 4.97
N ARG A 33 -0.11 -16.27 4.62
CA ARG A 33 1.10 -16.25 5.47
C ARG A 33 1.67 -14.85 5.62
N GLN A 34 1.85 -14.12 4.52
CA GLN A 34 2.44 -12.78 4.54
C GLN A 34 1.51 -11.77 5.22
N PHE A 35 0.21 -11.88 4.98
CA PHE A 35 -0.81 -11.07 5.62
C PHE A 35 -0.74 -11.17 7.14
N SER A 36 -0.74 -12.39 7.69
CA SER A 36 -0.64 -12.59 9.14
C SER A 36 0.66 -12.02 9.73
N ILE A 37 1.79 -12.15 9.02
CA ILE A 37 3.07 -11.57 9.46
C ILE A 37 2.99 -10.05 9.49
N ASN A 38 2.47 -9.43 8.43
CA ASN A 38 2.36 -7.97 8.35
C ASN A 38 1.36 -7.43 9.37
N GLN A 39 0.24 -8.10 9.57
CA GLN A 39 -0.75 -7.73 10.58
C GLN A 39 -0.16 -7.75 11.99
N SER A 40 0.60 -8.80 12.36
CA SER A 40 1.30 -8.85 13.65
C SER A 40 2.27 -7.68 13.81
N LYS A 41 3.08 -7.42 12.78
CA LYS A 41 4.06 -6.32 12.80
C LYS A 41 3.40 -4.94 12.92
N VAL A 42 2.26 -4.73 12.26
CA VAL A 42 1.48 -3.49 12.36
C VAL A 42 0.97 -3.32 13.79
N ASN A 43 0.34 -4.36 14.35
CA ASN A 43 -0.17 -4.36 15.72
C ASN A 43 0.92 -4.10 16.77
N GLU A 44 2.13 -4.62 16.53
CA GLU A 44 3.29 -4.43 17.40
C GLU A 44 4.01 -3.08 17.16
N GLY A 45 3.60 -2.30 16.15
CA GLY A 45 4.25 -1.05 15.77
C GLY A 45 5.68 -1.23 15.19
N MET A 46 5.99 -2.43 14.69
CA MET A 46 7.28 -2.82 14.13
C MET A 46 7.28 -2.98 12.60
N ALA A 47 6.15 -2.69 11.94
CA ALA A 47 6.06 -2.78 10.50
C ALA A 47 6.89 -1.69 9.83
N ASN A 48 7.55 -2.08 8.75
CA ASN A 48 8.33 -1.21 7.89
C ASN A 48 7.43 -0.75 6.74
N ILE A 49 7.23 0.56 6.56
CA ILE A 49 6.34 1.14 5.53
C ILE A 49 6.71 0.62 4.13
N PRO A 50 7.98 0.71 3.65
CA PRO A 50 8.41 0.11 2.39
C PRO A 50 8.04 -1.37 2.21
N SER A 51 8.16 -2.17 3.27
CA SER A 51 7.77 -3.59 3.22
C SER A 51 6.26 -3.75 3.08
N LEU A 52 5.47 -2.94 3.78
CA LEU A 52 4.01 -2.91 3.65
C LEU A 52 3.60 -2.48 2.24
N GLU A 53 4.21 -1.44 1.67
CA GLU A 53 3.95 -0.99 0.31
C GLU A 53 4.25 -2.07 -0.74
N SER A 54 5.38 -2.75 -0.59
CA SER A 54 5.74 -3.86 -1.48
C SER A 54 4.69 -4.99 -1.41
N PHE A 55 4.31 -5.39 -0.19
CA PHE A 55 3.27 -6.38 0.03
C PHE A 55 1.92 -5.96 -0.57
N MET A 56 1.52 -4.70 -0.40
CA MET A 56 0.27 -4.17 -0.96
C MET A 56 0.29 -4.22 -2.48
N LYS A 57 1.35 -3.71 -3.12
CA LYS A 57 1.48 -3.69 -4.58
C LYS A 57 1.36 -5.08 -5.18
N VAL A 58 2.09 -6.06 -4.62
CA VAL A 58 2.04 -7.46 -5.08
C VAL A 58 0.64 -8.03 -4.89
N SER A 59 0.02 -7.82 -3.72
CA SER A 59 -1.31 -8.36 -3.41
C SER A 59 -2.39 -7.78 -4.33
N ILE A 60 -2.36 -6.47 -4.60
CA ILE A 60 -3.32 -5.80 -5.50
C ILE A 60 -3.28 -6.42 -6.91
N ILE A 61 -2.07 -6.63 -7.45
CA ILE A 61 -1.89 -7.22 -8.79
C ILE A 61 -2.50 -8.62 -8.82
N HIS A 62 -2.13 -9.48 -7.88
CA HIS A 62 -2.63 -10.86 -7.87
C HIS A 62 -4.13 -10.95 -7.64
N PHE A 63 -4.68 -10.14 -6.74
CA PHE A 63 -6.13 -10.10 -6.54
C PHE A 63 -6.86 -9.66 -7.81
N HIS A 64 -6.35 -8.63 -8.50
CA HIS A 64 -6.92 -8.17 -9.76
C HIS A 64 -6.88 -9.27 -10.84
N ASP A 65 -5.75 -9.95 -10.98
CA ASP A 65 -5.58 -11.02 -11.98
C ASP A 65 -6.48 -12.22 -11.69
N CYS A 66 -6.54 -12.67 -10.43
CA CYS A 66 -7.39 -13.79 -10.04
C CYS A 66 -8.88 -13.48 -10.23
N LEU A 67 -9.32 -12.26 -9.87
CA LEU A 67 -10.72 -11.85 -10.00
C LEU A 67 -11.12 -11.53 -11.45
N ARG A 68 -10.19 -11.11 -12.31
CA ARG A 68 -10.46 -10.95 -13.75
C ARG A 68 -10.74 -12.30 -14.41
N SER A 69 -9.96 -13.32 -14.05
CA SER A 69 -10.16 -14.69 -14.55
C SER A 69 -11.52 -15.29 -14.12
N ARG A 70 -12.10 -14.84 -13.01
CA ARG A 70 -13.50 -15.16 -12.62
C ARG A 70 -14.51 -14.76 -13.68
N ILE A 71 -14.38 -13.56 -14.27
CA ILE A 71 -15.33 -13.05 -15.28
C ILE A 71 -15.28 -13.94 -16.53
N ALA A 72 -14.06 -14.32 -16.94
CA ALA A 72 -13.87 -15.24 -18.06
C ALA A 72 -14.48 -16.62 -17.78
N TYR A 73 -14.35 -17.12 -16.54
CA TYR A 73 -14.97 -18.36 -16.11
C TYR A 73 -16.50 -18.30 -16.09
N SER A 74 -17.10 -17.25 -15.52
CA SER A 74 -18.56 -17.10 -15.46
C SER A 74 -19.19 -17.09 -16.86
N LEU A 75 -18.60 -16.36 -17.80
CA LEU A 75 -19.05 -16.35 -19.20
C LEU A 75 -18.92 -17.73 -19.83
N TRP A 76 -17.82 -18.45 -19.55
CA TRP A 76 -17.63 -19.79 -20.07
C TRP A 76 -18.62 -20.82 -19.50
N VAL A 77 -18.95 -20.75 -18.22
CA VAL A 77 -19.96 -21.62 -17.60
C VAL A 77 -21.30 -21.43 -18.29
N GLU A 78 -21.74 -20.18 -18.47
CA GLU A 78 -22.98 -19.86 -19.18
C GLU A 78 -22.98 -20.41 -20.62
N GLU A 79 -21.90 -20.22 -21.37
CA GLU A 79 -21.74 -20.77 -22.72
C GLU A 79 -21.68 -22.31 -22.76
N SER A 80 -21.13 -22.94 -21.71
CA SER A 80 -20.89 -24.39 -21.65
C SER A 80 -22.12 -25.18 -21.25
N MET A 81 -23.11 -24.56 -20.60
CA MET A 81 -24.35 -25.25 -20.22
C MET A 81 -25.11 -25.80 -21.44
N ASP A 82 -24.91 -25.20 -22.61
CA ASP A 82 -25.47 -25.68 -23.89
C ASP A 82 -24.74 -26.93 -24.44
N TYR A 83 -23.54 -27.25 -23.95
CA TYR A 83 -22.68 -28.36 -24.42
C TYR A 83 -22.76 -29.63 -23.53
N ILE A 84 -23.39 -29.54 -22.36
CA ILE A 84 -23.41 -30.60 -21.31
C ILE A 84 -24.01 -31.93 -21.83
N GLY A 85 -24.82 -31.91 -22.89
CA GLY A 85 -25.41 -33.11 -23.50
C GLY A 85 -24.52 -33.84 -24.52
N GLU A 86 -23.50 -33.19 -25.10
CA GLU A 86 -22.69 -33.74 -26.21
C GLU A 86 -21.22 -34.01 -25.82
N VAL A 87 -20.72 -33.46 -24.70
CA VAL A 87 -19.33 -33.66 -24.25
C VAL A 87 -19.25 -34.83 -23.27
N PRO A 88 -18.38 -35.84 -23.49
CA PRO A 88 -18.23 -36.97 -22.58
C PRO A 88 -17.94 -36.51 -21.14
N ASN A 89 -18.42 -37.29 -20.16
CA ASN A 89 -18.19 -37.21 -18.69
C ASN A 89 -16.70 -37.12 -18.25
N ILE A 90 -15.76 -36.95 -19.17
CA ILE A 90 -14.31 -36.92 -18.95
C ILE A 90 -13.82 -35.49 -18.62
N TYR A 91 -14.61 -34.46 -18.92
CA TYR A 91 -14.33 -33.07 -18.55
C TYR A 91 -15.35 -32.57 -17.51
N ILE A 92 -15.41 -33.25 -16.36
CA ILE A 92 -16.13 -32.74 -15.19
C ILE A 92 -15.32 -31.58 -14.65
N MET A 93 -15.71 -30.38 -15.07
CA MET A 93 -15.19 -29.13 -14.53
C MET A 93 -15.37 -29.14 -12.99
N PRO A 94 -14.34 -28.79 -12.20
CA PRO A 94 -14.41 -28.85 -10.75
C PRO A 94 -15.17 -27.63 -10.19
N PHE A 95 -16.45 -27.49 -10.55
CA PHE A 95 -17.31 -26.36 -10.21
C PHE A 95 -17.27 -26.00 -8.72
N ASP A 96 -17.32 -27.02 -7.86
CA ASP A 96 -17.27 -26.83 -6.40
C ASP A 96 -15.91 -26.29 -5.94
N GLU A 97 -14.81 -26.74 -6.55
CA GLU A 97 -13.46 -26.24 -6.24
C GLU A 97 -13.29 -24.80 -6.73
N VAL A 98 -13.77 -24.47 -7.93
CA VAL A 98 -13.78 -23.11 -8.46
C VAL A 98 -14.57 -22.19 -7.52
N LYS A 99 -15.80 -22.56 -7.19
CA LYS A 99 -16.65 -21.78 -6.28
C LYS A 99 -16.01 -21.61 -4.91
N SER A 100 -15.41 -22.67 -4.37
CA SER A 100 -14.69 -22.65 -3.08
C SER A 100 -13.49 -21.71 -3.12
N THR A 101 -12.67 -21.78 -4.18
CA THR A 101 -11.48 -20.92 -4.38
C THR A 101 -11.88 -19.46 -4.55
N LEU A 102 -12.91 -19.17 -5.34
CA LEU A 102 -13.46 -17.82 -5.49
C LEU A 102 -13.93 -17.23 -4.16
N THR A 103 -14.69 -18.02 -3.38
CA THR A 103 -15.16 -17.58 -2.06
C THR A 103 -13.98 -17.25 -1.12
N LYS A 104 -12.89 -18.01 -1.18
CA LYS A 104 -11.68 -17.73 -0.39
C LYS A 104 -10.96 -16.47 -0.88
N LEU A 105 -10.85 -16.28 -2.19
CA LEU A 105 -10.26 -15.07 -2.80
C LEU A 105 -11.04 -13.82 -2.41
N GLU A 106 -12.37 -13.85 -2.48
CA GLU A 106 -13.23 -12.73 -2.12
C GLU A 106 -13.07 -12.35 -0.64
N LYS A 107 -13.09 -13.34 0.26
CA LYS A 107 -12.84 -13.10 1.69
C LYS A 107 -11.44 -12.55 1.97
N ALA A 108 -10.42 -13.09 1.29
CA ALA A 108 -9.05 -12.61 1.42
C ALA A 108 -8.91 -11.16 0.91
N LYS A 109 -9.60 -10.82 -0.18
CA LYS A 109 -9.69 -9.47 -0.74
C LYS A 109 -10.34 -8.50 0.24
N GLU A 110 -11.46 -8.87 0.84
CA GLU A 110 -12.15 -8.06 1.84
C GLU A 110 -11.24 -7.77 3.05
N GLN A 111 -10.56 -8.80 3.57
CA GLN A 111 -9.59 -8.64 4.66
C GLN A 111 -8.41 -7.76 4.27
N PHE A 112 -7.92 -7.93 3.04
CA PHE A 112 -6.84 -7.10 2.50
C PHE A 112 -7.24 -5.63 2.40
N ASP A 113 -8.45 -5.35 1.90
CA ASP A 113 -8.95 -3.98 1.75
C ASP A 113 -9.11 -3.29 3.10
N LEU A 114 -9.67 -3.99 4.10
CA LEU A 114 -9.75 -3.50 5.48
C LEU A 114 -8.35 -3.21 6.06
N PHE A 115 -7.40 -4.09 5.82
CA PHE A 115 -6.01 -3.89 6.26
C PHE A 115 -5.36 -2.69 5.58
N CYS A 116 -5.58 -2.49 4.28
CA CYS A 116 -5.10 -1.31 3.56
C CYS A 116 -5.64 0.00 4.16
N ASP A 117 -6.89 0.01 4.57
CA ASP A 117 -7.49 1.16 5.24
C ASP A 117 -6.91 1.41 6.64
N GLU A 118 -6.68 0.33 7.40
CA GLU A 118 -6.03 0.41 8.72
C GLU A 118 -4.63 1.04 8.64
N ILE A 119 -3.81 0.61 7.68
CA ILE A 119 -2.42 1.06 7.59
C ILE A 119 -2.24 2.44 6.95
N ARG A 120 -3.30 3.06 6.43
CA ARG A 120 -3.23 4.40 5.80
C ARG A 120 -2.66 5.47 6.72
N HIS A 121 -2.90 5.34 8.02
CA HIS A 121 -2.44 6.28 9.05
C HIS A 121 -1.42 5.63 9.99
N TYR A 122 -0.79 4.54 9.56
CA TYR A 122 0.19 3.83 10.35
C TYR A 122 1.45 4.67 10.57
N VAL A 123 1.87 4.77 11.83
CA VAL A 123 3.13 5.38 12.24
C VAL A 123 3.88 4.35 13.08
N PRO A 124 5.12 3.98 12.72
CA PRO A 124 5.86 2.96 13.44
C PRO A 124 6.36 3.48 14.81
N ASN A 125 6.62 2.57 15.74
CA ASN A 125 6.95 2.92 17.14
C ASN A 125 8.23 3.76 17.27
N ASN A 126 9.18 3.57 16.35
CA ASN A 126 10.44 4.31 16.34
C ASN A 126 10.28 5.77 15.85
N ALA A 127 9.11 6.16 15.33
CA ALA A 127 8.90 7.48 14.76
C ALA A 127 9.21 8.61 15.75
N LYS A 128 8.75 8.49 17.00
CA LYS A 128 8.98 9.53 18.03
C LYS A 128 10.48 9.74 18.30
N ASP A 129 11.24 8.66 18.40
CA ASP A 129 12.68 8.74 18.66
C ASP A 129 13.43 9.36 17.49
N LEU A 130 13.05 9.02 16.25
CA LEU A 130 13.63 9.60 15.04
C LEU A 130 13.28 11.09 14.90
N GLN A 131 12.03 11.46 15.16
CA GLN A 131 11.58 12.85 15.14
C GLN A 131 12.39 13.68 16.14
N GLU A 132 12.61 13.18 17.37
CA GLU A 132 13.41 13.87 18.39
C GLU A 132 14.88 14.04 17.98
N GLN A 133 15.47 13.05 17.30
CA GLN A 133 16.80 13.19 16.71
C GLN A 133 16.83 14.32 15.67
N VAL A 134 15.84 14.37 14.78
CA VAL A 134 15.72 15.47 13.79
C VAL A 134 15.55 16.81 14.48
N ARG A 135 14.69 16.94 15.51
CA ARG A 135 14.49 18.20 16.25
C ARG A 135 15.82 18.74 16.79
N LYS A 136 16.65 17.87 17.37
CA LYS A 136 17.98 18.23 17.88
C LYS A 136 18.92 18.71 16.78
N ILE A 137 18.93 18.05 15.62
CA ILE A 137 19.77 18.45 14.48
C ILE A 137 19.32 19.81 13.92
N ILE A 138 18.03 19.98 13.67
CA ILE A 138 17.42 21.21 13.15
C ILE A 138 17.66 22.40 14.09
N HIS A 139 17.45 22.20 15.39
CA HIS A 139 17.70 23.26 16.38
C HIS A 139 19.17 23.68 16.43
N LYS A 140 20.11 22.72 16.34
CA LYS A 140 21.56 23.02 16.25
C LYS A 140 21.92 23.80 14.98
N LYS A 141 21.18 23.61 13.89
CA LYS A 141 21.33 24.41 12.65
C LYS A 141 20.70 25.80 12.74
N GLY A 142 20.03 26.16 13.84
CA GLY A 142 19.39 27.47 14.02
C GLY A 142 17.98 27.57 13.40
N TYR A 143 17.30 26.44 13.22
CA TYR A 143 15.96 26.36 12.62
C TYR A 143 14.91 25.91 13.65
N LEU A 144 13.65 26.25 13.37
CA LEU A 144 12.45 25.79 14.06
C LEU A 144 11.57 25.03 13.06
N LEU A 145 10.93 23.95 13.54
CA LEU A 145 10.01 23.15 12.73
C LEU A 145 8.78 23.98 12.36
N ASP A 146 8.32 23.83 11.12
CA ASP A 146 7.20 24.60 10.55
C ASP A 146 6.17 23.69 9.86
N SER A 147 6.30 22.36 10.01
CA SER A 147 5.34 21.35 9.54
C SER A 147 5.39 20.09 10.38
N ASP A 148 4.47 19.16 10.08
CA ASP A 148 4.57 17.77 10.50
C ASP A 148 5.72 17.05 9.81
N PHE A 149 6.12 15.92 10.40
CA PHE A 149 7.14 15.04 9.84
C PHE A 149 6.56 14.13 8.78
N GLU A 150 7.31 13.96 7.69
CA GLU A 150 7.02 12.99 6.64
C GLU A 150 8.17 12.00 6.52
N GLY A 151 7.89 10.79 6.04
CA GLY A 151 8.91 9.76 5.90
C GLY A 151 8.36 8.36 6.05
N ASP A 152 9.17 7.39 5.65
CA ASP A 152 8.92 5.99 5.93
C ASP A 152 9.42 5.53 7.30
N TYR A 153 10.14 6.42 8.01
CA TYR A 153 10.75 6.17 9.33
C TYR A 153 11.67 4.93 9.36
N HIS A 154 12.16 4.51 8.19
CA HIS A 154 13.05 3.38 8.00
C HIS A 154 14.29 3.74 7.20
N ASN A 155 14.12 4.36 6.04
CA ASN A 155 15.19 4.83 5.17
C ASN A 155 15.35 6.34 5.27
N TRP A 156 14.26 7.08 5.50
CA TRP A 156 14.30 8.53 5.54
C TRP A 156 13.20 9.15 6.42
N ILE A 157 13.49 10.37 6.86
CA ILE A 157 12.56 11.26 7.56
C ILE A 157 12.86 12.70 7.14
N GLY A 158 11.82 13.50 6.94
CA GLY A 158 11.95 14.89 6.56
C GLY A 158 10.89 15.76 7.19
N VAL A 159 11.14 17.07 7.14
CA VAL A 159 10.29 18.10 7.73
C VAL A 159 10.60 19.47 7.15
N TYR A 160 9.60 20.34 7.05
CA TYR A 160 9.83 21.75 6.78
C TYR A 160 10.26 22.47 8.05
N ALA A 161 11.28 23.30 7.92
CA ALA A 161 11.74 24.14 9.01
C ALA A 161 12.18 25.51 8.51
N ARG A 162 12.00 26.53 9.34
CA ARG A 162 12.33 27.94 9.07
C ARG A 162 13.47 28.43 9.98
N PRO A 163 14.24 29.45 9.57
CA PRO A 163 15.23 30.03 10.47
C PRO A 163 14.56 30.58 11.75
N LYS A 164 15.22 30.42 12.90
CA LYS A 164 14.66 30.79 14.21
C LYS A 164 14.33 32.29 14.36
N ASP A 165 14.96 33.15 13.58
CA ASP A 165 14.75 34.61 13.54
C ASP A 165 13.66 35.06 12.55
N LYS A 166 13.08 34.13 11.79
CA LYS A 166 12.01 34.37 10.81
C LYS A 166 10.66 33.91 11.35
N PRO A 167 9.55 34.61 11.02
CA PRO A 167 8.21 34.21 11.42
C PRO A 167 7.80 32.92 10.70
N THR A 168 6.83 32.19 11.27
CA THR A 168 6.12 31.14 10.52
C THR A 168 5.33 31.77 9.36
N TYR A 169 5.15 31.02 8.27
CA TYR A 169 4.16 31.36 7.24
C TYR A 169 2.74 31.03 7.68
N LEU A 170 2.61 30.04 8.56
CA LEU A 170 1.35 29.58 9.13
C LEU A 170 0.73 30.65 10.05
N ASP A 171 -0.35 30.27 10.72
CA ASP A 171 -0.97 31.14 11.69
C ASP A 171 -0.04 31.30 12.91
N PRO A 172 0.27 32.55 13.30
CA PRO A 172 1.19 32.80 14.40
C PRO A 172 0.55 32.39 15.73
N ASP A 173 1.25 31.56 16.49
CA ASP A 173 0.79 31.08 17.81
C ASP A 173 0.88 32.17 18.90
N SER A 174 1.45 33.33 18.58
CA SER A 174 1.63 34.43 19.53
C SER A 174 1.56 35.80 18.85
N LEU A 175 1.27 36.83 19.65
CA LEU A 175 1.33 38.22 19.19
C LEU A 175 2.72 38.60 18.68
N GLU A 176 3.79 38.09 19.31
CA GLU A 176 5.17 38.33 18.87
C GLU A 176 5.41 37.77 17.46
N GLU A 177 4.95 36.56 17.19
CA GLU A 177 5.05 35.98 15.85
C GLU A 177 4.21 36.74 14.82
N CYS A 178 3.01 37.20 15.20
CA CYS A 178 2.16 38.01 14.33
C CYS A 178 2.85 39.33 13.94
N VAL A 179 3.46 40.03 14.91
CA VAL A 179 4.22 41.26 14.65
C VAL A 179 5.43 40.97 13.76
N LYS A 180 6.16 39.86 13.99
CA LYS A 180 7.26 39.45 13.11
C LYS A 180 6.76 39.15 11.69
N GLN A 181 5.64 38.46 11.54
CA GLN A 181 5.06 38.12 10.24
C GLN A 181 4.70 39.38 9.44
N GLN A 182 4.08 40.38 10.08
CA GLN A 182 3.81 41.67 9.47
C GLN A 182 5.09 42.43 9.09
N LYS A 183 6.11 42.40 9.94
CA LYS A 183 7.41 43.06 9.67
C LYS A 183 8.07 42.55 8.40
N TYR A 184 7.95 41.26 8.11
CA TYR A 184 8.55 40.63 6.92
C TYR A 184 7.62 40.60 5.71
N ALA A 185 6.38 41.07 5.83
CA ALA A 185 5.42 41.05 4.73
C ALA A 185 5.86 41.97 3.57
N ILE A 186 5.65 41.51 2.33
CA ILE A 186 5.93 42.29 1.11
C ILE A 186 4.60 42.56 0.44
N ASN A 187 4.26 43.84 0.23
CA ASN A 187 2.98 44.27 -0.36
C ASN A 187 1.74 43.68 0.35
N GLY A 188 1.82 43.49 1.68
CA GLY A 188 0.75 42.88 2.48
C GLY A 188 0.69 41.36 2.45
N PHE A 189 1.59 40.69 1.71
CA PHE A 189 1.65 39.23 1.65
C PHE A 189 2.66 38.66 2.65
N LYS A 190 2.21 37.67 3.43
CA LYS A 190 3.07 36.83 4.30
C LYS A 190 4.17 36.17 3.45
N GLN A 191 5.36 36.04 4.00
CA GLN A 191 6.49 35.40 3.33
C GLN A 191 6.72 33.99 3.89
N ASP A 192 7.01 33.05 3.01
CA ASP A 192 7.38 31.69 3.40
C ASP A 192 8.90 31.56 3.47
N PHE A 193 9.40 31.26 4.67
CA PHE A 193 10.81 31.04 4.97
C PHE A 193 11.12 29.57 5.26
N ALA A 194 10.11 28.71 5.22
CA ALA A 194 10.29 27.29 5.45
C ALA A 194 11.07 26.68 4.30
N LYS A 195 11.91 25.71 4.62
CA LYS A 195 12.60 24.88 3.64
C LYS A 195 12.57 23.42 4.06
N TRP A 196 12.60 22.54 3.06
CA TRP A 196 12.62 21.11 3.25
C TRP A 196 13.97 20.62 3.77
N PHE A 197 13.93 19.89 4.89
CA PHE A 197 15.06 19.11 5.39
C PHE A 197 14.72 17.63 5.31
N GLU A 198 15.63 16.86 4.73
CA GLU A 198 15.51 15.42 4.59
C GLU A 198 16.76 14.76 5.15
N PHE A 199 16.55 13.68 5.90
CA PHE A 199 17.59 12.93 6.57
C PHE A 199 17.50 11.46 6.20
N THR A 200 18.65 10.82 6.09
CA THR A 200 18.76 9.37 5.90
C THR A 200 18.70 8.71 7.27
N ILE A 201 18.08 7.54 7.36
CA ILE A 201 18.06 6.72 8.56
C ILE A 201 18.93 5.49 8.32
N GLU A 202 19.94 5.30 9.16
CA GLU A 202 20.75 4.08 9.14
C GLU A 202 20.72 3.43 10.53
N LYS A 203 20.26 2.17 10.59
CA LYS A 203 20.19 1.39 11.84
C LYS A 203 19.49 2.15 12.99
N GLY A 204 18.44 2.91 12.68
CA GLY A 204 17.67 3.70 13.65
C GLY A 204 18.28 5.05 14.04
N VAL A 205 19.34 5.47 13.36
CA VAL A 205 20.03 6.75 13.61
C VAL A 205 19.80 7.70 12.43
N VAL A 206 19.41 8.93 12.74
CA VAL A 206 19.22 10.00 11.75
C VAL A 206 20.58 10.58 11.35
N ILE A 207 20.88 10.52 10.06
CA ILE A 207 22.11 11.01 9.44
C ILE A 207 21.79 12.20 8.54
N ASP A 208 22.50 13.29 8.80
CA ASP A 208 22.48 14.49 8.00
C ASP A 208 23.51 14.37 6.87
N SER A 209 23.04 13.92 5.70
CA SER A 209 23.86 13.69 4.51
C SER A 209 24.30 15.00 3.82
N ARG A 210 23.72 16.14 4.22
CA ARG A 210 24.06 17.47 3.70
C ARG A 210 24.96 18.20 4.70
N LYS A 211 26.25 17.84 4.70
CA LYS A 211 27.31 18.63 5.34
C LYS A 211 27.66 19.84 4.50
#